data_AF-A0A914WSI8-F1
#
_entry.id   AF-A0A914WSI8-F1
#
_cell.length_a   1.000
_cell.length_b   1.000
_cell.length_c   1.000
_cell.angle_alpha   90.00
_cell.angle_beta   90.00
_cell.angle_gamma   90.00
#
_symmetry.space_group_name_H-M   'P 1'
#
loop_
_entity.id
_entity.type
_entity.pdbx_description
1 polymer ?
#
loop_
_entity_poly.entity_id
_entity_poly.type
_entity_poly.pdbx_seq_one_letter_code
_entity_poly.pdbx_strand_id
1 'polypeptide(L)'
;MHVYALVLLILTLPFAQTCKADGKTYKDGEEWEPNAQFVMNCTIDGKTGWHTNIVACLTETKKRVKVNETITEGERPGYMQLSVGSRGPAYNRVLLYTCASGPTGGAYLKIKTKVAVDTTQG
;
A
#
# COMPACT_ATOMS: atom_id res chain seq x y z
N MET A 1 -5.97 -39.39 28.52
CA MET A 1 -7.04 -38.74 27.73
C MET A 1 -6.91 -37.22 27.66
N HIS A 2 -6.40 -36.51 28.69
CA HIS A 2 -6.18 -35.06 28.62
C HIS A 2 -5.13 -34.57 27.61
N VAL A 3 -4.10 -35.37 27.32
CA VAL A 3 -3.03 -34.98 26.38
C VAL A 3 -3.54 -34.87 24.93
N TYR A 4 -4.42 -35.78 24.51
CA TYR A 4 -4.99 -35.77 23.16
C TYR A 4 -5.94 -34.57 22.93
N ALA A 5 -6.66 -34.14 23.96
CA ALA A 5 -7.52 -32.96 23.90
C ALA A 5 -6.71 -31.66 23.72
N LEU A 6 -5.52 -31.57 24.35
CA LEU A 6 -4.60 -30.44 24.21
C LEU A 6 -3.92 -30.42 22.83
N VAL A 7 -3.57 -31.58 22.27
CA VAL A 7 -3.00 -31.70 20.91
C VAL A 7 -4.02 -31.32 19.84
N LEU A 8 -5.30 -31.71 19.99
CA LEU A 8 -6.37 -31.31 19.05
C LEU A 8 -6.68 -29.80 19.10
N LEU A 9 -6.52 -29.14 20.27
CA LEU A 9 -6.75 -27.70 20.42
C LEU A 9 -5.66 -26.85 19.73
N ILE A 10 -4.43 -27.36 19.64
CA ILE A 10 -3.30 -26.64 19.02
C ILE A 10 -3.35 -26.72 17.49
N LEU A 11 -3.99 -27.75 16.92
CA LEU A 11 -4.09 -27.99 15.47
C LEU A 11 -5.07 -27.06 14.73
N THR A 12 -5.90 -26.31 15.45
CA THR A 12 -6.90 -25.42 14.85
C THR A 12 -6.54 -23.95 14.91
N LEU A 13 -5.32 -23.57 15.34
CA LEU A 13 -4.89 -22.17 15.31
C LEU A 13 -4.88 -21.70 13.85
N PRO A 14 -5.83 -20.84 13.42
CA PRO A 14 -5.76 -20.27 12.10
C PRO A 14 -4.49 -19.43 12.07
N PHE A 15 -3.60 -19.72 11.11
CA PHE A 15 -2.50 -18.82 10.78
C PHE A 15 -3.13 -17.50 10.35
N ALA A 16 -3.29 -16.57 11.29
CA ALA A 16 -3.74 -15.23 10.99
C ALA A 16 -2.64 -14.60 10.13
N GLN A 17 -2.86 -14.59 8.82
CA GLN A 17 -2.00 -13.84 7.92
C GLN A 17 -2.23 -12.36 8.23
N THR A 18 -1.14 -11.61 8.35
CA THR A 18 -1.17 -10.18 8.66
C THR A 18 -0.02 -9.51 7.92
N CYS A 19 -0.23 -8.30 7.38
CA CYS A 19 0.89 -7.56 6.79
C CYS A 19 1.80 -7.00 7.87
N LYS A 20 3.11 -7.16 7.71
CA LYS A 20 4.09 -6.55 8.62
C LYS A 20 4.80 -5.40 7.90
N ALA A 21 4.46 -4.16 8.22
CA ALA A 21 5.09 -2.97 7.65
C ALA A 21 5.57 -2.03 8.75
N ASP A 22 6.80 -1.51 8.62
CA ASP A 22 7.42 -0.61 9.60
C ASP A 22 7.35 -1.12 11.05
N GLY A 23 7.52 -2.43 11.25
CA GLY A 23 7.45 -3.08 12.57
C GLY A 23 6.04 -3.21 13.15
N LYS A 24 5.01 -2.69 12.47
CA LYS A 24 3.60 -2.82 12.83
C LYS A 24 2.93 -3.94 12.05
N THR A 25 1.84 -4.45 12.60
CA THR A 25 1.07 -5.54 12.03
C THR A 25 -0.30 -5.03 11.62
N TYR A 26 -0.67 -5.24 10.36
CA TYR A 26 -1.90 -4.75 9.74
C TYR A 26 -2.77 -5.92 9.27
N LYS A 27 -4.09 -5.77 9.36
CA LYS A 27 -5.06 -6.78 8.89
C LYS A 27 -5.31 -6.66 7.39
N ASP A 28 -5.90 -7.69 6.80
CA ASP A 28 -6.33 -7.62 5.40
C ASP A 28 -7.30 -6.45 5.16
N GLY A 29 -7.03 -5.66 4.12
CA GLY A 29 -7.78 -4.45 3.78
C GLY A 29 -7.51 -3.24 4.69
N GLU A 30 -6.67 -3.37 5.71
CA GLU A 30 -6.37 -2.25 6.61
C GLU A 30 -5.55 -1.18 5.88
N GLU A 31 -5.98 0.07 5.99
CA GLU A 31 -5.36 1.23 5.37
C GLU A 31 -4.63 2.07 6.43
N TRP A 32 -3.42 2.53 6.14
CA TRP A 32 -2.66 3.42 7.01
C TRP A 32 -1.89 4.48 6.22
N GLU A 33 -1.54 5.57 6.90
CA GLU A 33 -0.72 6.65 6.35
C GLU A 33 0.74 6.48 6.83
N PRO A 34 1.65 5.82 6.08
CA PRO A 34 3.06 5.72 6.47
C PRO A 34 3.75 7.09 6.48
N ASN A 35 3.30 7.97 5.60
CA ASN A 35 3.73 9.35 5.47
C ASN A 35 2.47 10.17 5.21
N ALA A 36 2.38 11.40 5.71
CA ALA A 36 1.18 12.25 5.62
C ALA A 36 0.66 12.54 4.19
N GLN A 37 1.34 12.01 3.16
CA GLN A 37 1.12 12.18 1.73
C GLN A 37 0.70 10.89 1.01
N PHE A 38 0.81 9.71 1.63
CA PHE A 38 0.45 8.43 1.01
C PHE A 38 -0.44 7.62 1.94
N VAL A 39 -1.40 6.91 1.34
CA VAL A 39 -2.23 5.91 2.00
C VAL A 39 -1.82 4.55 1.45
N MET A 40 -1.32 3.69 2.33
CA MET A 40 -1.04 2.29 2.03
C MET A 40 -2.19 1.40 2.49
N ASN A 41 -2.37 0.27 1.83
CA ASN A 41 -3.23 -0.80 2.29
C ASN A 41 -2.45 -2.11 2.41
N CYS A 42 -2.97 -3.00 3.25
CA CYS A 42 -2.56 -4.39 3.33
C CYS A 42 -3.50 -5.22 2.45
N THR A 43 -2.94 -6.11 1.64
CA THR A 43 -3.71 -7.08 0.87
C THR A 43 -3.10 -8.46 1.06
N ILE A 44 -3.89 -9.36 1.61
CA ILE A 44 -3.50 -10.74 1.86
C ILE A 44 -3.98 -11.59 0.70
N ASP A 45 -3.03 -12.14 -0.04
CA ASP A 45 -3.30 -13.08 -1.10
C ASP A 45 -3.11 -14.50 -0.56
N GLY A 46 -4.21 -15.25 -0.44
CA GLY A 46 -4.19 -16.60 0.12
C GLY A 46 -3.25 -17.60 -0.58
N LYS A 47 -2.68 -17.24 -1.74
CA LYS A 47 -1.70 -18.05 -2.47
C LYS A 47 -0.26 -17.56 -2.33
N THR A 48 -0.06 -16.23 -2.30
CA THR A 48 1.27 -15.60 -2.38
C THR A 48 1.69 -14.83 -1.13
N GLY A 49 0.91 -14.91 -0.05
CA GLY A 49 1.23 -14.29 1.24
C GLY A 49 0.49 -12.97 1.43
N TRP A 50 1.20 -11.92 1.79
CA TRP A 50 0.61 -10.60 1.97
C TRP A 50 1.50 -9.56 1.30
N HIS A 51 0.90 -8.51 0.78
CA HIS A 51 1.61 -7.42 0.14
C HIS A 51 1.00 -6.08 0.54
N THR A 52 1.83 -5.05 0.54
CA THR A 52 1.38 -3.68 0.80
C THR A 52 1.34 -2.91 -0.50
N ASN A 53 0.28 -2.15 -0.75
CA ASN A 53 0.17 -1.28 -1.91
C ASN A 53 -0.15 0.14 -1.48
N ILE A 54 0.19 1.12 -2.31
CA ILE A 54 -0.29 2.48 -2.13
C ILE A 54 -1.60 2.61 -2.90
N VAL A 55 -2.66 2.91 -2.17
CA VAL A 55 -4.02 3.03 -2.70
C VAL A 55 -4.40 4.47 -3.02
N ALA A 56 -3.75 5.43 -2.36
CA ALA A 56 -3.99 6.85 -2.63
C ALA A 56 -2.82 7.74 -2.19
N CYS A 57 -2.81 8.95 -2.73
CA CYS A 57 -2.04 10.06 -2.21
C CYS A 57 -2.96 11.07 -1.53
N LEU A 58 -2.40 11.84 -0.60
CA LEU A 58 -3.11 12.92 0.07
C LEU A 58 -2.55 14.26 -0.39
N THR A 59 -3.45 15.18 -0.71
CA THR A 59 -3.10 16.59 -0.93
C THR A 59 -2.79 17.29 0.39
N GLU A 60 -2.31 18.54 0.30
CA GLU A 60 -2.13 19.39 1.48
C GLU A 60 -3.45 19.60 2.24
N THR A 61 -4.60 19.57 1.55
CA THR A 61 -5.93 19.64 2.17
C THR A 61 -6.45 18.28 2.65
N LYS A 62 -5.59 17.24 2.67
CA LYS A 62 -5.92 15.86 3.03
C LYS A 62 -6.96 15.20 2.12
N LYS A 63 -7.14 15.69 0.89
CA LYS A 63 -7.99 15.04 -0.10
C LYS A 63 -7.31 13.80 -0.66
N ARG A 64 -8.08 12.72 -0.74
CA ARG A 64 -7.63 11.42 -1.23
C ARG A 64 -7.65 11.38 -2.76
N VAL A 65 -6.51 11.08 -3.37
CA VAL A 65 -6.32 10.92 -4.82
C VAL A 65 -5.97 9.48 -5.12
N LYS A 66 -6.85 8.78 -5.83
CA LYS A 66 -6.66 7.35 -6.15
C LYS A 66 -5.63 7.14 -7.25
N VAL A 67 -5.17 5.90 -7.39
CA VAL A 67 -4.32 5.48 -8.51
C VAL A 67 -5.01 5.79 -9.84
N ASN A 68 -4.27 6.40 -10.76
CA ASN A 68 -4.74 6.89 -12.07
C ASN A 68 -5.82 7.99 -12.00
N GLU A 69 -6.12 8.51 -10.81
CA GLU A 69 -7.01 9.64 -10.64
C GLU A 69 -6.21 10.94 -10.78
N THR A 70 -6.83 11.93 -11.41
CA THR A 70 -6.31 13.29 -11.45
C THR A 70 -7.37 14.21 -10.92
N ILE A 71 -7.07 14.91 -9.82
CA ILE A 71 -7.95 15.92 -9.27
C ILE A 71 -7.36 17.29 -9.49
N THR A 72 -8.22 18.30 -9.64
CA THR A 72 -7.80 19.70 -9.60
C THR A 72 -8.22 20.26 -8.25
N GLU A 73 -7.30 20.90 -7.53
CA GLU A 73 -7.55 21.42 -6.17
C GLU A 73 -6.90 22.78 -5.96
N GLY A 74 -7.67 23.71 -5.34
CA GLY A 74 -7.22 25.06 -4.98
C GLY A 74 -7.75 26.17 -5.90
N GLU A 75 -7.61 27.42 -5.45
CA GLU A 75 -7.89 28.64 -6.24
C GLU A 75 -6.89 28.82 -7.40
N ARG A 76 -5.72 28.18 -7.31
CA ARG A 76 -4.80 28.04 -8.44
C ARG A 76 -5.09 26.73 -9.15
N PRO A 77 -5.20 26.70 -10.50
CA PRO A 77 -5.45 25.47 -11.26
C PRO A 77 -4.21 24.57 -11.18
N GLY A 78 -4.13 23.78 -10.12
CA GLY A 78 -3.14 22.75 -9.90
C GLY A 78 -3.79 21.38 -9.93
N TYR A 79 -3.09 20.41 -10.52
CA TYR A 79 -3.53 19.03 -10.56
C TYR A 79 -2.70 18.19 -9.59
N MET A 80 -3.34 17.18 -9.01
CA MET A 80 -2.71 16.13 -8.22
C MET A 80 -2.98 14.79 -8.91
N GLN A 81 -1.93 14.01 -9.16
CA GLN A 81 -2.06 12.69 -9.79
C GLN A 81 -1.20 11.65 -9.07
N LEU A 82 -1.79 10.48 -8.84
CA LEU A 82 -1.06 9.28 -8.42
C LEU A 82 -0.88 8.34 -9.63
N SER A 83 0.38 8.12 -10.01
CA SER A 83 0.76 7.20 -11.09
C SER A 83 1.56 6.02 -10.55
N VAL A 84 1.35 4.84 -11.14
CA VAL A 84 2.02 3.59 -10.75
C VAL A 84 2.86 3.09 -11.91
N GLY A 85 4.16 2.99 -11.68
CA GLY A 85 5.10 2.29 -12.54
C GLY A 85 5.52 0.96 -11.92
N SER A 86 6.10 0.07 -12.73
CA SER A 86 6.73 -1.14 -12.23
C SER A 86 8.13 -1.30 -12.81
N ARG A 87 9.06 -1.82 -12.00
CA ARG A 87 10.44 -2.13 -12.42
C ARG A 87 10.83 -3.51 -11.93
N GLY A 88 11.34 -4.35 -12.82
CA GLY A 88 11.79 -5.71 -12.52
C GLY A 88 10.93 -6.82 -13.14
N PRO A 89 11.36 -8.08 -13.02
CA PRO A 89 10.64 -9.24 -13.52
C PRO A 89 9.37 -9.52 -12.69
N ALA A 90 8.44 -10.33 -13.22
CA ALA A 90 7.15 -10.59 -12.58
C ALA A 90 7.25 -11.17 -11.16
N TYR A 91 8.32 -11.92 -10.86
CA TYR A 91 8.56 -12.56 -9.57
C TYR A 91 9.32 -11.68 -8.55
N ASN A 92 9.80 -10.51 -8.95
CA ASN A 92 10.48 -9.56 -8.06
C ASN A 92 10.29 -8.14 -8.62
N ARG A 93 9.04 -7.68 -8.56
CA ARG A 93 8.62 -6.42 -9.13
C ARG A 93 8.58 -5.36 -8.04
N VAL A 94 9.23 -4.23 -8.28
CA VAL A 94 9.11 -3.03 -7.45
C VAL A 94 8.07 -2.14 -8.09
N LEU A 95 7.04 -1.76 -7.33
CA LEU A 95 6.08 -0.74 -7.74
C LEU A 95 6.63 0.64 -7.38
N LEU A 96 6.69 1.52 -8.37
CA LEU A 96 7.08 2.91 -8.22
C LEU A 96 5.83 3.77 -8.22
N TYR A 97 5.46 4.29 -7.06
CA TYR A 97 4.36 5.20 -6.91
C TYR A 97 4.89 6.64 -7.00
N THR A 98 4.31 7.43 -7.90
CA THR A 98 4.65 8.85 -8.04
C THR A 98 3.42 9.68 -7.77
N CYS A 99 3.51 10.48 -6.71
CA CYS A 99 2.58 11.56 -6.43
C CYS A 99 3.12 12.84 -7.04
N ALA A 100 2.38 13.42 -7.98
CA ALA A 100 2.75 14.69 -8.59
C ALA A 100 1.70 15.75 -8.25
N SER A 101 2.14 16.88 -7.70
CA SER A 101 1.35 18.11 -7.58
C SER A 101 1.99 19.22 -8.40
N GLY A 102 1.19 20.01 -9.11
CA GLY A 102 1.72 21.17 -9.80
C GLY A 102 0.65 22.01 -10.50
N PRO A 103 0.93 23.32 -10.72
CA PRO A 103 0.08 24.15 -11.54
C PRO A 103 0.09 23.66 -12.99
N THR A 104 -1.04 23.82 -13.68
CA THR A 104 -1.15 23.55 -15.11
C THR A 104 -0.18 24.47 -15.87
N GLY A 105 0.96 23.93 -16.32
CA GLY A 105 1.98 24.69 -17.07
C GLY A 105 3.17 25.25 -16.27
N GLY A 106 3.40 24.82 -15.01
CA GLY A 106 4.54 25.28 -14.21
C GLY A 106 5.43 24.16 -13.64
N ALA A 107 6.37 24.53 -12.76
CA ALA A 107 7.21 23.58 -12.04
C ALA A 107 6.35 22.71 -11.10
N TYR A 108 6.51 21.39 -11.21
CA TYR A 108 5.75 20.41 -10.44
C TYR A 108 6.61 19.82 -9.30
N LEU A 109 5.98 19.50 -8.18
CA LEU A 109 6.55 18.69 -7.12
C LEU A 109 6.26 17.22 -7.42
N LYS A 110 7.30 16.39 -7.58
CA LYS A 110 7.17 14.94 -7.75
C LYS A 110 7.74 14.22 -6.54
N ILE A 111 6.88 13.56 -5.79
CA ILE A 111 7.26 12.70 -4.67
C ILE A 111 7.17 11.27 -5.16
N LYS A 112 8.31 10.59 -5.15
CA LYS A 112 8.42 9.19 -5.57
C LYS A 112 8.64 8.33 -4.34
N THR A 113 7.88 7.25 -4.26
CA THR A 113 8.11 6.21 -3.27
C THR A 113 8.12 4.85 -3.95
N LYS A 114 8.89 3.93 -3.36
CA LYS A 114 9.07 2.58 -3.88
C LYS A 114 8.43 1.64 -2.88
N VAL A 115 7.58 0.75 -3.39
CA VAL A 115 7.05 -0.36 -2.60
C VAL A 115 7.57 -1.63 -3.25
N ALA A 116 8.34 -2.39 -2.48
CA ALA A 116 8.71 -3.73 -2.88
C ALA A 116 7.42 -4.58 -2.80
N VAL A 117 7.02 -5.17 -3.92
CA VAL A 117 6.03 -6.24 -3.87
C VAL A 117 6.80 -7.46 -3.41
N ASP A 118 6.93 -7.59 -2.10
CA ASP A 118 7.49 -8.78 -1.49
C ASP A 118 6.42 -9.85 -1.60
N THR A 119 6.40 -10.57 -2.73
CA THR A 119 5.83 -11.91 -2.74
C THR A 119 6.80 -12.78 -1.96
N THR A 120 6.76 -12.68 -0.64
CA THR A 120 7.48 -13.61 0.23
C THR A 120 6.80 -14.96 -0.01
N GLN A 121 7.42 -15.76 -0.88
CA GLN A 121 7.12 -17.17 -1.01
C GLN A 121 7.21 -17.78 0.39
N GLY A 122 6.13 -18.45 0.78
CA GLY A 122 6.06 -19.23 2.02
C GLY A 122 7.12 -20.32 2.08
#